data_AF-A0A2R8AL23-F1
#
_entry.id   AF-A0A2R8AL23-F1
#
_cell.length_a   1.000
_cell.length_b   1.000
_cell.length_c   1.000
_cell.angle_alpha   90.00
_cell.angle_beta   90.00
_cell.angle_gamma   90.00
#
_symmetry.space_group_name_H-M   'P 1'
#
loop_
_entity.id
_entity.type
_entity.pdbx_description
1 polymer ?
#
loop_
_entity_poly.entity_id
_entity_poly.type
_entity_poly.pdbx_seq_one_letter_code
_entity_poly.pdbx_strand_id
1 'polypeptide(L)'
;MSDEITEHPDRPQRGQVLFAALFLICATLLLAAIEDQTKWLKGKDFFAQPRFWPAIGVGGMVLFTALHFWHLPRKPRLLPRWMREADWLQWAESLSWAVLAIGLALWLGPIGAAPMVFLVAIVRVTWLYQHWTDRREAKIWASVFEWAGWFLTYVLLVPLIGYLPVTIAFSLILTWRVGYRSRLMMWSAAVFAVTVVLVFKSFLQVKIPGAAIYEYLPGALRSFFILNF
;
A
#
# COMPACT_ATOMS: atom_id res chain seq x y z
N MET A 1 11.58 -3.60 -29.13
CA MET A 1 11.10 -4.30 -27.91
C MET A 1 9.92 -3.53 -27.38
N SER A 2 8.86 -3.51 -28.19
CA SER A 2 7.61 -2.77 -28.04
C SER A 2 6.43 -3.72 -28.20
N ASP A 3 6.69 -5.00 -27.97
CA ASP A 3 5.69 -6.05 -28.03
C ASP A 3 5.05 -6.16 -26.64
N GLU A 4 3.73 -6.22 -26.62
CA GLU A 4 2.93 -6.71 -25.48
C GLU A 4 2.73 -5.78 -24.28
N ILE A 5 2.37 -4.51 -24.51
CA ILE A 5 1.21 -3.97 -23.77
C ILE A 5 -0.03 -4.18 -24.64
N THR A 6 -0.20 -5.42 -25.12
CA THR A 6 -1.53 -5.91 -25.44
C THR A 6 -2.29 -5.87 -24.13
N GLU A 7 -3.20 -4.92 -23.98
CA GLU A 7 -4.23 -4.97 -22.97
C GLU A 7 -4.83 -6.38 -23.01
N HIS A 8 -4.50 -7.23 -22.02
CA HIS A 8 -5.22 -8.49 -21.86
C HIS A 8 -6.70 -8.12 -21.76
N PRO A 9 -7.56 -8.52 -22.71
CA PRO A 9 -8.94 -8.05 -22.80
C PRO A 9 -9.81 -8.54 -21.61
N ASP A 10 -9.27 -9.43 -20.79
CA ASP A 10 -10.00 -10.20 -19.78
C ASP A 10 -9.53 -9.92 -18.35
N ARG A 11 -9.19 -8.66 -18.00
CA ARG A 11 -9.05 -8.30 -16.59
C ARG A 11 -10.45 -8.33 -15.93
N PRO A 12 -10.69 -9.08 -14.84
CA PRO A 12 -12.01 -9.15 -14.22
C PRO A 12 -12.41 -7.78 -13.63
N GLN A 13 -13.09 -6.94 -14.42
CA GLN A 13 -13.57 -5.61 -13.98
C GLN A 13 -14.55 -5.69 -12.81
N ARG A 14 -15.18 -6.85 -12.60
CA ARG A 14 -16.14 -7.08 -11.51
C ARG A 14 -15.52 -6.94 -10.12
N GLY A 15 -14.29 -7.45 -9.94
CA GLY A 15 -13.56 -7.31 -8.67
C GLY A 15 -13.10 -5.88 -8.39
N GLN A 16 -12.77 -5.12 -9.45
CA GLN A 16 -12.28 -3.75 -9.32
C GLN A 16 -13.34 -2.77 -8.81
N VAL A 17 -14.59 -2.90 -9.27
CA VAL A 17 -15.69 -2.03 -8.79
C VAL A 17 -15.98 -2.31 -7.32
N LEU A 18 -16.09 -3.58 -6.92
CA LEU A 18 -16.33 -3.96 -5.53
C LEU A 18 -15.16 -3.53 -4.63
N PHE A 19 -13.92 -3.76 -5.06
CA PHE A 19 -12.73 -3.34 -4.35
C PHE A 19 -12.69 -1.81 -4.19
N ALA A 20 -12.89 -1.05 -5.27
CA ALA A 20 -12.86 0.41 -5.22
C ALA A 20 -14.01 0.97 -4.36
N ALA A 21 -15.20 0.36 -4.39
CA ALA A 21 -16.33 0.74 -3.53
C ALA A 21 -16.01 0.48 -2.05
N LEU A 22 -15.57 -0.73 -1.70
CA LEU A 22 -15.19 -1.09 -0.33
C LEU A 22 -14.05 -0.20 0.18
N PHE A 23 -13.01 0.01 -0.64
CA PHE A 23 -11.88 0.86 -0.29
C PHE A 23 -12.30 2.31 -0.07
N LEU A 24 -13.21 2.84 -0.92
CA LEU A 24 -13.75 4.18 -0.75
C LEU A 24 -14.56 4.31 0.55
N ILE A 25 -15.43 3.34 0.84
CA ILE A 25 -16.21 3.30 2.09
C ILE A 25 -15.25 3.31 3.29
N CYS A 26 -14.29 2.39 3.34
CA CYS A 26 -13.31 2.34 4.42
C CYS A 26 -12.49 3.63 4.54
N ALA A 27 -12.02 4.20 3.44
CA ALA A 27 -11.25 5.45 3.45
C ALA A 27 -12.08 6.63 3.97
N THR A 28 -13.36 6.72 3.60
CA THR A 28 -14.28 7.76 4.11
C THR A 28 -14.58 7.59 5.59
N LEU A 29 -14.77 6.35 6.07
CA LEU A 29 -14.93 6.06 7.49
C LEU A 29 -13.68 6.42 8.30
N LEU A 30 -12.49 6.11 7.78
CA LEU A 30 -11.22 6.53 8.40
C LEU A 30 -11.08 8.06 8.44
N LEU A 31 -11.50 8.76 7.39
CA LEU A 31 -11.48 10.22 7.35
C LEU A 31 -12.43 10.82 8.38
N ALA A 32 -13.62 10.22 8.53
CA ALA A 32 -14.60 10.63 9.55
C ALA A 32 -14.09 10.37 10.97
N ALA A 33 -13.43 9.24 11.20
CA ALA A 33 -12.88 8.87 12.50
C ALA A 33 -11.59 9.63 12.88
N ILE A 34 -11.04 10.47 11.99
CA ILE A 34 -9.73 11.09 12.21
C ILE A 34 -9.74 12.12 13.36
N GLU A 35 -10.90 12.72 13.64
CA GLU A 35 -11.04 13.72 14.72
C GLU A 35 -10.90 13.08 16.11
N ASP A 36 -11.42 11.86 16.26
CA ASP A 36 -11.38 11.12 17.52
C ASP A 36 -9.98 10.58 17.82
N GLN A 37 -9.21 10.27 16.77
CA GLN A 37 -7.86 9.70 16.88
C GLN A 37 -6.77 10.78 16.97
N THR A 38 -6.98 11.95 16.38
CA THR A 38 -5.93 12.98 16.28
C THR A 38 -6.47 14.37 16.62
N LYS A 39 -5.82 15.05 17.58
CA LYS A 39 -6.20 16.39 18.02
C LYS A 39 -5.29 17.46 17.45
N TRP A 40 -5.88 18.60 17.11
CA TRP A 40 -5.14 19.84 16.86
C TRP A 40 -4.58 20.39 18.18
N LEU A 41 -3.30 20.76 18.19
CA LEU A 41 -2.62 21.24 19.40
C LEU A 41 -2.40 22.76 19.30
N LYS A 42 -2.82 23.50 20.34
CA LYS A 42 -2.57 24.94 20.42
C LYS A 42 -1.06 25.21 20.59
N GLY A 43 -0.54 26.20 19.87
CA GLY A 43 0.87 26.61 19.98
C GLY A 43 1.88 25.67 19.29
N LYS A 44 1.42 24.77 18.41
CA LYS A 44 2.27 23.94 17.54
C LYS A 44 2.21 24.45 16.10
N ASP A 45 3.34 24.38 15.41
CA ASP A 45 3.44 24.74 13.99
C ASP A 45 2.50 23.88 13.14
N PHE A 46 1.93 24.50 12.09
CA PHE A 46 0.87 23.90 11.29
C PHE A 46 1.25 22.55 10.67
N PHE A 47 2.46 22.43 10.12
CA PHE A 47 2.96 21.19 9.50
C PHE A 47 3.46 20.15 10.51
N ALA A 48 3.68 20.55 11.76
CA ALA A 48 4.10 19.68 12.85
C ALA A 48 2.91 19.12 13.64
N GLN A 49 1.67 19.43 13.23
CA GLN A 49 0.49 18.99 13.94
C GLN A 49 0.24 17.49 13.74
N PRO A 50 -0.08 16.73 14.81
CA PRO A 50 -0.30 15.28 14.72
C PRO A 50 -1.37 14.87 13.70
N ARG A 51 -2.39 15.71 13.49
CA ARG A 51 -3.50 15.46 12.57
C ARG A 51 -3.18 15.79 11.10
N PHE A 52 -2.20 16.67 10.84
CA PHE A 52 -1.99 17.24 9.50
C PHE A 52 -1.66 16.18 8.44
N TRP A 53 -0.61 15.39 8.66
CA TRP A 53 -0.16 14.37 7.70
C TRP A 53 -1.15 13.20 7.55
N PRO A 54 -1.74 12.66 8.63
CA PRO A 54 -2.83 11.70 8.52
C PRO A 54 -4.02 12.23 7.71
N ALA A 55 -4.43 13.49 7.93
CA ALA A 55 -5.55 14.10 7.20
C ALA A 55 -5.27 14.21 5.70
N ILE A 56 -4.05 14.61 5.31
CA ILE A 56 -3.64 14.65 3.91
C ILE A 56 -3.59 13.24 3.32
N GLY A 57 -3.03 12.27 4.04
CA GLY A 57 -2.92 10.88 3.57
C GLY A 57 -4.29 10.25 3.32
N VAL A 58 -5.17 10.27 4.32
CA VAL A 58 -6.52 9.69 4.21
C VAL A 58 -7.40 10.51 3.26
N GLY A 59 -7.31 11.84 3.29
CA GLY A 59 -8.03 12.72 2.35
C GLY A 59 -7.60 12.46 0.90
N GLY A 60 -6.31 12.28 0.66
CA GLY A 60 -5.77 11.87 -0.63
C GLY A 60 -6.29 10.48 -1.05
N MET A 61 -6.30 9.51 -0.13
CA MET A 61 -6.89 8.19 -0.40
C MET A 61 -8.35 8.29 -0.83
N VAL A 62 -9.18 9.08 -0.14
CA VAL A 62 -10.58 9.30 -0.51
C VAL A 62 -10.67 9.95 -1.90
N LEU A 63 -9.93 11.03 -2.14
CA LEU A 63 -9.95 11.75 -3.40
C LEU A 63 -9.54 10.87 -4.59
N PHE A 64 -8.38 10.21 -4.52
CA PHE A 64 -7.88 9.38 -5.61
C PHE A 64 -8.73 8.14 -5.82
N THR A 65 -9.29 7.54 -4.76
CA THR A 65 -10.21 6.41 -4.91
C THR A 65 -11.53 6.84 -5.53
N ALA A 66 -12.08 7.99 -5.13
CA ALA A 66 -13.29 8.54 -5.73
C ALA A 66 -13.08 8.87 -7.22
N LEU A 67 -11.94 9.49 -7.57
CA LEU A 67 -11.56 9.74 -8.95
C LEU A 67 -11.39 8.43 -9.73
N HIS A 68 -10.72 7.43 -9.16
CA HIS A 68 -10.57 6.12 -9.77
C HIS A 68 -11.93 5.46 -10.02
N PHE A 69 -12.80 5.45 -9.01
CA PHE A 69 -14.15 4.91 -9.10
C PHE A 69 -15.00 5.64 -10.15
N TRP A 70 -14.86 6.96 -10.27
CA TRP A 70 -15.52 7.75 -11.31
C TRP A 70 -15.07 7.35 -12.72
N HIS A 71 -13.77 7.10 -12.90
CA HIS A 71 -13.18 6.75 -14.20
C HIS A 71 -13.31 5.27 -14.55
N LEU A 72 -13.84 4.43 -13.65
CA LEU A 72 -14.06 3.02 -13.97
C LEU A 72 -15.02 2.89 -15.16
N PRO A 73 -14.70 2.03 -16.14
CA PRO A 73 -15.53 1.84 -17.31
C PRO A 73 -16.91 1.32 -16.88
N ARG A 74 -17.95 2.16 -17.05
CA ARG A 74 -19.34 1.86 -16.66
C ARG A 74 -20.07 0.90 -17.60
N LYS A 75 -19.42 0.49 -18.70
CA LYS A 75 -20.02 -0.42 -19.69
C LYS A 75 -19.75 -1.86 -19.29
N PRO A 76 -20.77 -2.69 -19.02
CA PRO A 76 -20.55 -4.12 -18.86
C PRO A 76 -20.02 -4.68 -20.20
N ARG A 77 -18.79 -5.18 -20.21
CA ARG A 77 -18.35 -6.06 -21.31
C ARG A 77 -19.26 -7.28 -21.28
N LEU A 78 -19.89 -7.59 -22.41
CA LEU A 78 -20.72 -8.78 -22.59
C LEU A 78 -19.84 -10.01 -22.40
N LEU A 79 -19.76 -10.53 -21.18
CA LEU A 79 -19.09 -11.79 -20.91
C LEU A 79 -19.81 -12.93 -21.66
N PRO A 80 -19.09 -13.93 -22.19
CA PRO A 80 -19.69 -15.11 -22.80
C PRO A 80 -20.73 -15.77 -21.88
N ARG A 81 -21.83 -16.28 -22.45
CA ARG A 81 -23.00 -16.79 -21.69
C ARG A 81 -22.65 -17.85 -20.63
N TRP A 82 -21.66 -18.69 -20.89
CA TRP A 82 -21.17 -19.73 -19.98
C TRP A 82 -20.48 -19.19 -18.71
N MET A 83 -20.03 -17.92 -18.74
CA MET A 83 -19.40 -17.25 -17.59
C MET A 83 -20.44 -16.59 -16.65
N ARG A 84 -21.70 -16.46 -17.10
CA ARG A 84 -22.80 -15.96 -16.25
C ARG A 84 -23.28 -17.01 -15.23
N GLU A 85 -23.17 -18.29 -15.55
CA GLU A 85 -23.76 -19.38 -14.74
C GLU A 85 -22.75 -19.97 -13.75
N ALA A 86 -21.45 -19.99 -14.09
CA ALA A 86 -20.39 -20.51 -13.24
C ALA A 86 -20.06 -19.63 -12.01
N ASP A 87 -20.18 -18.30 -12.12
CA ASP A 87 -19.85 -17.36 -11.03
C ASP A 87 -20.86 -17.41 -9.86
N TRP A 88 -22.17 -17.49 -10.13
CA TRP A 88 -23.19 -17.41 -9.06
C TRP A 88 -23.24 -18.66 -8.19
N LEU A 89 -23.03 -19.84 -8.78
CA LEU A 89 -22.91 -21.09 -8.05
C LEU A 89 -21.67 -21.07 -7.16
N GLN A 90 -20.54 -20.60 -7.67
CA GLN A 90 -19.31 -20.45 -6.88
C GLN A 90 -19.45 -19.39 -5.78
N TRP A 91 -20.14 -18.27 -6.04
CA TRP A 91 -20.43 -17.24 -5.05
C TRP A 91 -21.42 -17.73 -3.98
N ALA A 92 -22.47 -18.46 -4.37
CA ALA A 92 -23.45 -19.05 -3.45
C ALA A 92 -22.81 -20.15 -2.59
N GLU A 93 -21.94 -20.97 -3.18
CA GLU A 93 -21.11 -21.94 -2.48
C GLU A 93 -20.10 -21.25 -1.55
N SER A 94 -19.51 -20.14 -2.00
CA SER A 94 -18.59 -19.33 -1.19
C SER A 94 -19.26 -18.74 0.07
N LEU A 95 -20.48 -18.25 -0.09
CA LEU A 95 -21.34 -17.74 0.97
C LEU A 95 -21.81 -18.86 1.90
N SER A 96 -22.16 -20.04 1.36
CA SER A 96 -22.59 -21.18 2.19
C SER A 96 -21.44 -21.66 3.09
N TRP A 97 -20.21 -21.78 2.58
CA TRP A 97 -19.05 -22.13 3.39
C TRP A 97 -18.71 -21.07 4.45
N ALA A 98 -18.86 -19.77 4.13
CA ALA A 98 -18.65 -18.70 5.09
C ALA A 98 -19.70 -18.70 6.20
N VAL A 99 -20.98 -18.91 5.86
CA VAL A 99 -22.08 -19.04 6.82
C VAL A 99 -21.90 -20.27 7.69
N LEU A 100 -21.48 -21.40 7.12
CA LEU A 100 -21.16 -22.63 7.87
C LEU A 100 -19.97 -22.41 8.83
N ALA A 101 -18.91 -21.74 8.38
CA ALA A 101 -17.76 -21.41 9.22
C ALA A 101 -18.14 -20.47 10.38
N ILE A 102 -18.98 -19.47 10.14
CA ILE A 102 -19.50 -18.55 11.16
C ILE A 102 -20.41 -19.30 12.14
N GLY A 103 -21.35 -20.12 11.64
CA GLY A 103 -22.26 -20.91 12.48
C GLY A 103 -21.50 -21.91 13.36
N LEU A 104 -20.47 -22.55 12.81
CA LEU A 104 -19.59 -23.44 13.55
C LEU A 104 -18.74 -22.70 14.60
N ALA A 105 -18.22 -21.51 14.26
CA ALA A 105 -17.49 -20.65 15.20
C ALA A 105 -18.38 -20.15 16.36
N LEU A 106 -19.65 -19.87 16.09
CA LEU A 106 -20.63 -19.51 17.12
C LEU A 106 -21.01 -20.71 18.00
N TRP A 107 -20.98 -21.93 17.48
CA TRP A 107 -21.36 -23.14 18.22
C TRP A 107 -20.23 -23.76 19.05
N LEU A 108 -19.01 -23.83 18.50
CA LEU A 108 -17.84 -24.45 19.15
C LEU A 108 -16.94 -23.45 19.89
N GLY A 109 -17.23 -22.15 19.79
CA GLY A 109 -16.39 -21.08 20.28
C GLY A 109 -15.13 -20.84 19.43
N PRO A 110 -14.45 -19.69 19.61
CA PRO A 110 -13.38 -19.23 18.71
C PRO A 110 -12.18 -20.19 18.61
N ILE A 111 -11.86 -20.87 19.72
CA ILE A 111 -10.69 -21.76 19.81
C ILE A 111 -11.01 -23.14 19.21
N GLY A 112 -12.23 -23.63 19.36
CA GLY A 112 -12.66 -24.94 18.85
C GLY A 112 -12.92 -24.96 17.34
N ALA A 113 -13.35 -23.84 16.75
CA ALA A 113 -13.61 -23.74 15.32
C ALA A 113 -12.37 -23.42 14.47
N ALA A 114 -11.31 -22.87 15.07
CA ALA A 114 -10.08 -22.48 14.38
C ALA A 114 -9.49 -23.58 13.45
N PRO A 115 -9.34 -24.85 13.86
CA PRO A 115 -8.79 -25.90 12.99
C PRO A 115 -9.72 -26.27 11.81
N MET A 116 -11.03 -26.22 11.96
CA MET A 116 -11.98 -26.48 10.86
C MET A 116 -12.03 -25.32 9.87
N VAL A 117 -12.05 -24.08 10.35
CA VAL A 117 -11.99 -22.88 9.50
C VAL A 117 -10.68 -22.87 8.70
N PHE A 118 -9.57 -23.27 9.32
CA PHE A 118 -8.27 -23.39 8.67
C PHE A 118 -8.23 -24.49 7.60
N LEU A 119 -8.84 -25.66 7.86
CA LEU A 119 -8.98 -26.74 6.88
C LEU A 119 -9.82 -26.34 5.66
N VAL A 120 -10.98 -25.71 5.89
CA VAL A 120 -11.84 -25.21 4.81
C VAL A 120 -11.12 -24.13 3.99
N ALA A 121 -10.39 -23.23 4.65
CA ALA A 121 -9.56 -22.23 4.00
C ALA A 121 -8.44 -22.86 3.16
N ILE A 122 -7.73 -23.87 3.68
CA ILE A 122 -6.65 -24.56 2.95
C ILE A 122 -7.20 -25.28 1.71
N VAL A 123 -8.25 -26.07 1.86
CA VAL A 123 -8.85 -26.83 0.73
C VAL A 123 -9.30 -25.87 -0.37
N ARG A 124 -9.89 -24.74 0.01
CA ARG A 124 -10.39 -23.73 -0.91
C ARG A 124 -9.28 -22.89 -1.56
N VAL A 125 -8.26 -22.51 -0.80
CA VAL A 125 -7.06 -21.85 -1.34
C VAL A 125 -6.36 -22.77 -2.34
N THR A 126 -6.30 -24.07 -2.06
CA THR A 126 -5.67 -25.05 -2.95
C THR A 126 -6.47 -25.26 -4.25
N TRP A 127 -7.81 -25.21 -4.18
CA TRP A 127 -8.68 -25.31 -5.35
C TRP A 127 -8.66 -24.04 -6.22
N LEU A 128 -8.66 -22.85 -5.60
CA LEU A 128 -8.44 -21.57 -6.29
C LEU A 128 -7.04 -21.50 -6.91
N TYR A 129 -6.01 -22.08 -6.28
CA TYR A 129 -4.63 -22.04 -6.78
C TYR A 129 -4.38 -22.87 -8.06
N GLN A 130 -5.28 -23.79 -8.44
CA GLN A 130 -5.07 -24.70 -9.57
C GLN A 130 -5.32 -24.10 -10.96
N HIS A 131 -5.95 -22.92 -11.09
CA HIS A 131 -6.16 -22.29 -12.39
C HIS A 131 -4.93 -21.47 -12.82
N TRP A 132 -4.43 -21.67 -14.04
CA TRP A 132 -3.19 -21.05 -14.56
C TRP A 132 -3.20 -19.50 -14.58
N THR A 133 -4.38 -18.90 -14.53
CA THR A 133 -4.63 -17.46 -14.35
C THR A 133 -4.17 -16.96 -12.97
N ASP A 134 -4.29 -17.77 -11.91
CA ASP A 134 -4.01 -17.38 -10.53
C ASP A 134 -2.52 -17.18 -10.23
N ARG A 135 -1.59 -17.86 -10.92
CA ARG A 135 -0.15 -17.64 -10.63
C ARG A 135 0.35 -16.29 -11.13
N ARG A 136 -0.19 -15.79 -12.25
CA ARG A 136 0.13 -14.43 -12.74
C ARG A 136 -0.53 -13.39 -11.85
N GLU A 137 -1.78 -13.59 -11.47
CA GLU A 137 -2.47 -12.71 -10.52
C GLU A 137 -1.80 -12.71 -9.15
N ALA A 138 -1.47 -13.87 -8.58
CA ALA A 138 -0.74 -14.00 -7.32
C ALA A 138 0.62 -13.29 -7.36
N LYS A 139 1.33 -13.28 -8.51
CA LYS A 139 2.55 -12.48 -8.67
C LYS A 139 2.25 -10.97 -8.66
N ILE A 140 1.14 -10.53 -9.26
CA ILE A 140 0.70 -9.14 -9.21
C ILE A 140 0.34 -8.74 -7.76
N TRP A 141 -0.43 -9.57 -7.06
CA TRP A 141 -0.75 -9.35 -5.64
C TRP A 141 0.50 -9.39 -4.76
N ALA A 142 1.42 -10.33 -5.01
CA ALA A 142 2.71 -10.41 -4.32
C ALA A 142 3.57 -9.16 -4.54
N SER A 143 3.48 -8.52 -5.71
CA SER A 143 4.23 -7.29 -5.99
C SER A 143 3.85 -6.14 -5.07
N VAL A 144 2.61 -6.09 -4.56
CA VAL A 144 2.19 -5.08 -3.57
C VAL A 144 3.00 -5.21 -2.29
N PHE A 145 3.27 -6.45 -1.85
CA PHE A 145 4.09 -6.70 -0.67
C PHE A 145 5.56 -6.35 -0.90
N GLU A 146 6.07 -6.45 -2.13
CA GLU A 146 7.42 -5.95 -2.46
C GLU A 146 7.52 -4.44 -2.21
N TRP A 147 6.56 -3.66 -2.72
CA TRP A 147 6.53 -2.20 -2.53
C TRP A 147 6.33 -1.80 -1.07
N ALA A 148 5.45 -2.50 -0.36
CA ALA A 148 5.30 -2.33 1.09
C ALA A 148 6.61 -2.68 1.82
N GLY A 149 7.30 -3.74 1.41
CA GLY A 149 8.60 -4.15 1.92
C GLY A 149 9.65 -3.05 1.77
N TRP A 150 9.78 -2.45 0.58
CA TRP A 150 10.68 -1.30 0.37
C TRP A 150 10.33 -0.14 1.30
N PHE A 151 9.06 0.23 1.43
CA PHE A 151 8.66 1.28 2.36
C PHE A 151 9.02 0.94 3.83
N LEU A 152 8.77 -0.28 4.28
CA LEU A 152 9.12 -0.72 5.63
C LEU A 152 10.62 -0.71 5.87
N THR A 153 11.42 -1.23 4.93
CA THR A 153 12.88 -1.19 5.03
C THR A 153 13.39 0.25 5.09
N TYR A 154 12.81 1.17 4.31
CA TYR A 154 13.13 2.58 4.37
C TYR A 154 12.88 3.17 5.78
N VAL A 155 11.68 2.96 6.33
CA VAL A 155 11.31 3.44 7.68
C VAL A 155 12.24 2.89 8.75
N LEU A 156 12.67 1.64 8.62
CA LEU A 156 13.59 0.99 9.58
C LEU A 156 15.03 1.49 9.44
N LEU A 157 15.48 1.87 8.24
CA LEU A 157 16.85 2.32 8.00
C LEU A 157 17.06 3.80 8.33
N VAL A 158 16.05 4.65 8.19
CA VAL A 158 16.16 6.10 8.45
C VAL A 158 16.72 6.40 9.86
N PRO A 159 16.24 5.78 10.96
CA PRO A 159 16.81 6.01 12.30
C PRO A 159 18.24 5.48 12.47
N LEU A 160 18.66 4.52 11.64
CA LEU A 160 19.97 3.89 11.76
C LEU A 160 21.05 4.67 10.99
N ILE A 161 20.75 5.01 9.73
CA ILE A 161 21.73 5.57 8.78
C ILE A 161 21.52 7.07 8.56
N GLY A 162 20.29 7.56 8.71
CA GLY A 162 19.93 8.96 8.53
C GLY A 162 19.04 9.21 7.32
N TYR A 163 18.27 10.28 7.39
CA TYR A 163 17.20 10.55 6.43
C TYR A 163 17.73 10.83 5.01
N LEU A 164 18.73 11.72 4.88
CA LEU A 164 19.32 12.07 3.58
C LEU A 164 19.97 10.86 2.85
N PRO A 165 20.94 10.14 3.44
CA PRO A 165 21.62 9.04 2.75
C PRO A 165 20.66 7.91 2.37
N VAL A 166 19.70 7.57 3.24
CA VAL A 166 18.71 6.52 2.95
C VAL A 166 17.77 6.96 1.83
N THR A 167 17.31 8.22 1.82
CA THR A 167 16.44 8.74 0.75
C THR A 167 17.12 8.71 -0.60
N ILE A 168 18.39 9.14 -0.69
CA ILE A 168 19.14 9.10 -1.95
C ILE A 168 19.31 7.65 -2.43
N ALA A 169 19.75 6.75 -1.54
CA ALA A 169 19.96 5.35 -1.88
C ALA A 169 18.66 4.69 -2.37
N PHE A 170 17.56 4.84 -1.62
CA PHE A 170 16.26 4.27 -1.99
C PHE A 170 15.71 4.87 -3.27
N SER A 171 15.81 6.19 -3.45
CA SER A 171 15.36 6.84 -4.68
C SER A 171 16.06 6.25 -5.91
N LEU A 172 17.38 6.07 -5.84
CA LEU A 172 18.17 5.48 -6.93
C LEU A 172 17.85 4.01 -7.16
N ILE A 173 17.83 3.20 -6.10
CA ILE A 173 17.54 1.76 -6.17
C ILE A 173 16.12 1.52 -6.72
N LEU A 174 15.13 2.27 -6.24
CA LEU A 174 13.75 2.15 -6.72
C LEU A 174 13.60 2.63 -8.16
N THR A 175 14.23 3.74 -8.54
CA THR A 175 14.24 4.20 -9.94
C THR A 175 14.84 3.14 -10.86
N TRP A 176 15.92 2.49 -10.42
CA TRP A 176 16.52 1.38 -11.15
C TRP A 176 15.63 0.14 -11.21
N ARG A 177 14.95 -0.19 -10.09
CA ARG A 177 14.02 -1.33 -9.96
C ARG A 177 12.78 -1.21 -10.84
N VAL A 178 12.28 0.02 -11.03
CA VAL A 178 11.19 0.33 -11.99
C VAL A 178 11.64 0.13 -13.43
N GLY A 179 12.96 0.13 -13.70
CA GLY A 179 13.54 -0.15 -15.00
C GLY A 179 14.14 1.07 -15.70
N TYR A 180 14.03 2.26 -15.09
CA TYR A 180 14.73 3.44 -15.56
C TYR A 180 16.21 3.28 -15.28
N ARG A 181 17.03 3.19 -16.34
CA ARG A 181 18.49 2.93 -16.24
C ARG A 181 19.34 4.04 -16.84
N SER A 182 18.73 5.05 -17.44
CA SER A 182 19.48 6.14 -18.06
C SER A 182 20.17 6.99 -16.99
N ARG A 183 21.39 7.45 -17.28
CA ARG A 183 22.18 8.27 -16.36
C ARG A 183 21.46 9.56 -15.96
N LEU A 184 20.75 10.17 -16.91
CA LEU A 184 19.99 11.40 -16.66
C LEU A 184 18.86 11.17 -15.66
N MET A 185 18.16 10.03 -15.73
CA MET A 185 17.09 9.71 -14.78
C MET A 185 17.63 9.39 -13.37
N MET A 186 18.80 8.75 -13.29
CA MET A 186 19.47 8.55 -12.00
C MET A 186 19.84 9.88 -11.34
N TRP A 187 20.44 10.80 -12.10
CA TRP A 187 20.76 12.13 -11.57
C TRP A 187 19.51 12.92 -11.19
N SER A 188 18.44 12.89 -11.99
CA SER A 188 17.19 13.56 -11.62
C SER A 188 16.58 12.96 -10.35
N ALA A 189 16.65 11.64 -10.16
CA ALA A 189 16.17 10.98 -8.95
C ALA A 189 17.00 11.39 -7.72
N ALA A 190 18.33 11.42 -7.83
CA ALA A 190 19.21 11.88 -6.75
C ALA A 190 18.95 13.35 -6.38
N VAL A 191 18.86 14.23 -7.38
CA VAL A 191 18.55 15.66 -7.15
C VAL A 191 17.19 15.81 -6.49
N PHE A 192 16.17 15.11 -7.00
CA PHE A 192 14.84 15.12 -6.40
C PHE A 192 14.86 14.65 -4.95
N ALA A 193 15.58 13.57 -4.62
CA ALA A 193 15.74 13.08 -3.25
C ALA A 193 16.34 14.14 -2.33
N VAL A 194 17.42 14.80 -2.76
CA VAL A 194 18.04 15.91 -2.01
C VAL A 194 17.06 17.07 -1.83
N THR A 195 16.39 17.49 -2.90
CA THR A 195 15.41 18.59 -2.85
C THR A 195 14.28 18.29 -1.88
N VAL A 196 13.70 17.09 -1.91
CA VAL A 196 12.64 16.68 -0.98
C VAL A 196 13.14 16.75 0.47
N VAL A 197 14.33 16.21 0.75
CA VAL A 197 14.89 16.23 2.10
C VAL A 197 15.07 17.67 2.60
N LEU A 198 15.60 18.55 1.76
CA LEU A 198 15.78 19.97 2.08
C LEU A 198 14.44 20.68 2.30
N VAL A 199 13.42 20.41 1.48
CA VAL A 199 12.09 20.99 1.68
C VAL A 199 11.50 20.55 3.03
N PHE A 200 11.57 19.26 3.36
CA PHE A 200 11.02 18.76 4.62
C PHE A 200 11.76 19.28 5.85
N LYS A 201 13.09 19.45 5.76
CA LYS A 201 13.90 19.96 6.86
C LYS A 201 13.79 21.48 7.00
N SER A 202 13.97 22.23 5.91
CA SER A 202 14.07 23.69 5.93
C SER A 202 12.72 24.38 5.92
N PHE A 203 11.76 23.90 5.11
CA PHE A 203 10.45 24.53 4.99
C PHE A 203 9.45 23.98 6.00
N LEU A 204 9.39 22.65 6.16
CA LEU A 204 8.40 22.00 7.02
C LEU A 204 8.90 21.79 8.48
N GLN A 205 10.16 22.11 8.76
CA GLN A 205 10.81 21.99 10.09
C GLN A 205 10.55 20.64 10.79
N VAL A 206 10.48 19.56 10.01
CA VAL A 206 10.16 18.25 10.56
C VAL A 206 11.30 17.79 11.47
N LYS A 207 10.95 17.41 12.70
CA LYS A 207 11.88 16.87 13.68
C LYS A 207 12.25 15.45 13.29
N ILE A 208 13.34 15.32 12.54
CA ILE A 208 13.92 14.04 12.19
C ILE A 208 14.84 13.61 13.34
N PRO A 209 14.64 12.44 13.95
CA PRO A 209 15.56 11.92 14.95
C PRO A 209 16.94 11.69 14.31
N GLY A 210 18.01 12.08 15.01
CA GLY A 210 19.37 11.88 14.53
C GLY A 210 19.69 10.40 14.32
N ALA A 211 20.47 10.09 13.28
CA ALA A 211 20.83 8.73 12.96
C ALA A 211 21.81 8.13 13.97
N ALA A 212 21.63 6.84 14.30
CA ALA A 212 22.57 6.11 15.16
C ALA A 212 24.01 6.15 14.62
N ILE A 213 24.19 6.11 13.28
CA ILE A 213 25.52 6.16 12.67
C ILE A 213 26.25 7.49 12.92
N TYR A 214 25.53 8.58 13.18
CA TYR A 214 26.14 9.89 13.42
C TYR A 214 26.89 9.94 14.75
N GLU A 215 26.60 9.04 15.69
CA GLU A 215 27.30 8.99 16.98
C GLU A 215 28.78 8.60 16.84
N TYR A 216 29.13 7.88 15.78
CA TYR A 216 30.49 7.43 15.48
C TYR A 216 31.32 8.47 14.71
N LEU A 217 30.74 9.60 14.31
CA LEU A 217 31.44 10.66 13.59
C LEU A 217 32.32 11.50 14.54
N PRO A 218 33.48 12.01 14.07
CA PRO A 218 34.32 12.92 14.85
C PRO A 218 33.60 14.25 15.11
N GLY A 219 33.90 14.90 16.24
CA GLY A 219 33.07 15.92 16.89
C GLY A 219 32.37 16.93 15.97
N ALA A 220 33.13 17.65 15.13
CA ALA A 220 32.55 18.67 14.24
C ALA A 220 31.56 18.10 13.22
N LEU A 221 31.82 16.91 12.67
CA LEU A 221 30.93 16.23 11.74
C LEU A 221 29.69 15.69 12.45
N ARG A 222 29.84 15.12 13.65
CA ARG A 222 28.71 14.65 14.46
C ARG A 222 27.73 15.77 14.75
N SER A 223 28.21 16.92 15.23
CA SER A 223 27.35 18.08 15.51
C SER A 223 26.67 18.60 14.25
N PHE A 224 27.38 18.68 13.12
CA PHE A 224 26.79 19.11 11.85
C PHE A 224 25.66 18.19 11.39
N PHE A 225 25.89 16.87 11.38
CA PHE A 225 24.87 15.91 10.92
C PHE A 225 23.68 15.83 11.87
N ILE A 226 23.88 15.79 13.19
CA ILE A 226 22.76 15.73 14.16
C ILE A 226 21.86 16.97 14.08
N LEU A 227 22.44 18.15 13.84
CA LEU A 227 21.66 19.39 13.78
C LEU A 227 20.91 19.52 12.44
N ASN A 228 21.56 19.13 11.33
CA ASN A 228 21.07 19.43 9.98
C ASN A 228 20.36 18.25 9.28
N PHE A 229 20.63 17.00 9.64
CA PHE A 229 20.20 15.80 8.89
C PHE A 229 19.88 14.60 9.78
#